data_AF-A0A8X6XN99-F1
#
_entry.id   AF-A0A8X6XN99-F1
#
_cell.length_a   1.000
_cell.length_b   1.000
_cell.length_c   1.000
_cell.angle_alpha   90.00
_cell.angle_beta   90.00
_cell.angle_gamma   90.00
#
_symmetry.space_group_name_H-M   'P 1'
#
loop_
_entity.id
_entity.type
_entity.pdbx_description
1 polymer ?
#
loop_
_entity_poly.entity_id
_entity_poly.type
_entity_poly.pdbx_seq_one_letter_code
_entity_poly.pdbx_strand_id
1 'polypeptide(L)'
;MLRIGIILIFSTLVKGQVGSFGSSRLFSESEDDEIIRPGSGTLQPCVAIFMSTFHQKVHSSEVLSELLDFSGMTAEKFSRKVYPYILSTHNKYKVANAVQLASSCAEQISKCRRPLNLSVIVKTHGYTVSKFAYFEGVLDEGNAVSVALTFSDLLRGHAVQLKASGNPDWKMNALCLGFIDFMNYYHLFSKESIPLLDKIYINEWKSVS
;
A
#
# COMPACT_ATOMS: atom_id res chain seq x y z
N MET A 1 32.52 -2.00 23.46
CA MET A 1 32.73 -2.93 22.32
C MET A 1 31.56 -3.90 22.28
N LEU A 2 30.88 -3.96 21.12
CA LEU A 2 30.17 -5.08 20.46
C LEU A 2 29.48 -6.17 21.33
N ARG A 3 28.26 -6.66 21.09
CA ARG A 3 27.33 -6.63 19.94
C ARG A 3 25.95 -7.05 20.48
N ILE A 4 24.89 -6.34 20.08
CA ILE A 4 23.49 -6.72 20.31
C ILE A 4 23.12 -7.79 19.26
N GLY A 5 22.60 -8.92 19.72
CA GLY A 5 22.14 -10.03 18.90
C GLY A 5 20.77 -9.72 18.28
N ILE A 6 20.76 -9.62 16.95
CA ILE A 6 19.55 -9.66 16.11
C ILE A 6 19.19 -11.13 15.91
N ILE A 7 17.98 -11.55 16.29
CA ILE A 7 17.40 -12.82 15.87
C ILE A 7 16.22 -12.52 14.95
N LEU A 8 16.44 -12.75 13.66
CA LEU A 8 15.41 -13.00 12.66
C LEU A 8 15.34 -14.52 12.46
N ILE A 9 14.14 -15.08 12.29
CA ILE A 9 13.71 -15.82 11.08
C ILE A 9 12.36 -16.53 11.31
N PHE A 10 11.50 -16.36 10.31
CA PHE A 10 10.24 -17.04 10.01
C PHE A 10 10.36 -18.57 9.87
N SER A 11 9.29 -19.32 10.09
CA SER A 11 8.73 -20.33 9.16
C SER A 11 7.72 -21.25 9.87
N THR A 12 6.46 -21.29 9.42
CA THR A 12 5.68 -22.55 9.43
C THR A 12 4.82 -22.63 8.19
N LEU A 13 5.26 -23.55 7.33
CA LEU A 13 4.62 -24.14 6.17
C LEU A 13 3.56 -25.13 6.64
N VAL A 14 2.33 -25.12 6.08
CA VAL A 14 1.40 -26.25 6.20
C VAL A 14 0.86 -26.61 4.82
N LYS A 15 1.10 -27.87 4.44
CA LYS A 15 0.58 -28.57 3.26
C LYS A 15 -0.72 -29.31 3.60
N GLY A 16 -1.55 -29.52 2.57
CA GLY A 16 -2.64 -30.50 2.51
C GLY A 16 -4.01 -29.84 2.32
N GLN A 17 -4.96 -30.31 1.51
CA GLN A 17 -5.08 -31.49 0.66
C GLN A 17 -6.24 -31.25 -0.34
N VAL A 18 -6.27 -32.02 -1.43
CA VAL A 18 -7.22 -31.93 -2.56
C VAL A 18 -8.58 -32.55 -2.20
N GLY A 19 -9.68 -31.94 -2.66
CA GLY A 19 -11.06 -32.48 -2.58
C GLY A 19 -11.98 -31.89 -3.66
N SER A 20 -12.76 -32.76 -4.31
CA SER A 20 -13.39 -32.64 -5.64
C SER A 20 -14.84 -32.08 -5.65
N PHE A 21 -15.18 -31.37 -6.75
CA PHE A 21 -16.47 -31.15 -7.46
C PHE A 21 -17.74 -30.67 -6.72
N GLY A 22 -18.36 -29.62 -7.30
CA GLY A 22 -19.76 -29.24 -7.07
C GLY A 22 -20.21 -28.13 -8.03
N SER A 23 -21.30 -28.38 -8.75
CA SER A 23 -21.78 -27.72 -9.97
C SER A 23 -22.41 -26.32 -9.79
N SER A 24 -22.25 -25.51 -10.84
CA SER A 24 -22.95 -24.31 -11.31
C SER A 24 -24.23 -23.86 -10.59
N ARG A 25 -24.30 -22.54 -10.30
CA ARG A 25 -25.53 -21.74 -10.45
C ARG A 25 -25.21 -20.28 -10.76
N LEU A 26 -25.98 -19.80 -11.72
CA LEU A 26 -26.05 -18.45 -12.29
C LEU A 26 -26.26 -17.39 -11.20
N PHE A 27 -25.53 -16.28 -11.31
CA PHE A 27 -26.04 -14.97 -10.91
C PHE A 27 -25.80 -14.00 -12.05
N SER A 28 -26.86 -13.83 -12.83
CA SER A 28 -27.15 -12.63 -13.60
C SER A 28 -27.77 -11.66 -12.61
N GLU A 29 -27.10 -10.53 -12.36
CA GLU A 29 -27.77 -9.31 -11.89
C GLU A 29 -26.91 -8.13 -12.35
N SER A 30 -27.42 -7.51 -13.39
CA SER A 30 -27.16 -6.15 -13.83
C SER A 30 -27.63 -5.15 -12.77
N GLU A 31 -27.07 -3.94 -12.84
CA GLU A 31 -27.50 -2.70 -12.18
C GLU A 31 -26.96 -2.47 -10.76
N ASP A 32 -25.78 -1.85 -10.69
CA ASP A 32 -25.55 -0.53 -10.05
C ASP A 32 -24.04 -0.18 -10.05
N ASP A 33 -23.51 0.13 -11.23
CA ASP A 33 -22.12 0.56 -11.44
C ASP A 33 -21.95 2.09 -11.29
N GLU A 34 -22.73 2.72 -10.38
CA GLU A 34 -22.75 4.18 -10.20
C GLU A 34 -22.35 4.66 -8.79
N ILE A 35 -21.34 4.03 -8.17
CA ILE A 35 -20.77 4.53 -6.89
C ILE A 35 -19.36 5.12 -7.06
N ILE A 36 -18.72 5.01 -8.24
CA ILE A 36 -17.44 5.71 -8.50
C ILE A 36 -17.46 6.38 -9.87
N ARG A 37 -18.33 7.38 -10.03
CA ARG A 37 -17.99 8.48 -10.93
C ARG A 37 -17.10 9.46 -10.14
N PRO A 38 -15.87 9.76 -10.60
CA PRO A 38 -15.15 10.91 -10.09
C PRO A 38 -15.98 12.14 -10.47
N GLY A 39 -16.71 12.67 -9.50
CA GLY A 39 -17.29 14.00 -9.61
C GLY A 39 -16.18 14.97 -10.03
N SER A 40 -16.46 15.73 -11.08
CA SER A 40 -15.56 16.72 -11.63
C SER A 40 -15.08 17.69 -10.53
N GLY A 41 -13.78 17.70 -10.28
CA GLY A 41 -13.06 18.95 -10.08
C GLY A 41 -12.99 19.54 -8.68
N THR A 42 -12.76 18.77 -7.61
CA THR A 42 -11.91 19.24 -6.49
C THR A 42 -11.42 18.06 -5.65
N LEU A 43 -10.10 17.96 -5.45
CA LEU A 43 -9.55 17.04 -4.46
C LEU A 43 -10.09 17.45 -3.08
N GLN A 44 -10.55 16.49 -2.26
CA GLN A 44 -11.03 16.79 -0.91
C GLN A 44 -9.97 17.61 -0.15
N PRO A 45 -10.31 18.71 0.53
CA PRO A 45 -9.33 19.60 1.13
C PRO A 45 -8.36 18.89 2.08
N CYS A 46 -8.86 17.98 2.92
CA CYS A 46 -8.03 17.18 3.83
C CYS A 46 -7.02 16.27 3.08
N VAL A 47 -7.43 15.66 1.97
CA VAL A 47 -6.56 14.85 1.11
C VAL A 47 -5.49 15.72 0.46
N ALA A 48 -5.85 16.94 0.03
CA ALA A 48 -4.90 17.91 -0.53
C ALA A 48 -3.85 18.36 0.52
N ILE A 49 -4.30 18.68 1.74
CA ILE A 49 -3.44 19.07 2.86
C ILE A 49 -2.50 17.92 3.24
N PHE A 50 -3.02 16.70 3.34
CA PHE A 50 -2.20 15.51 3.58
C PHE A 50 -1.12 15.38 2.51
N MET A 51 -1.49 15.45 1.24
CA MET A 51 -0.56 15.26 0.13
C MET A 51 0.51 16.35 0.08
N SER A 52 0.13 17.61 0.32
CA SER A 52 1.07 18.73 0.40
C SER A 52 2.09 18.51 1.53
N THR A 53 1.61 18.15 2.72
CA THR A 53 2.44 17.88 3.90
C THR A 53 3.37 16.70 3.67
N PHE A 54 2.84 15.59 3.14
CA PHE A 54 3.60 14.39 2.81
C PHE A 54 4.70 14.69 1.78
N HIS A 55 4.35 15.41 0.71
CA HIS A 55 5.29 15.82 -0.32
C HIS A 55 6.42 16.69 0.25
N GLN A 56 6.09 17.72 1.05
CA GLN A 56 7.09 18.55 1.71
C GLN A 56 8.01 17.73 2.63
N LYS A 57 7.46 16.77 3.38
CA LYS A 57 8.24 15.92 4.28
C LYS A 57 9.17 14.98 3.52
N VAL A 58 8.73 14.43 2.39
CA VAL A 58 9.56 13.58 1.53
C VAL A 58 10.73 14.37 0.93
N HIS A 59 10.49 15.56 0.38
CA HIS A 59 11.54 16.38 -0.24
C HIS A 59 12.52 17.00 0.76
N SER A 60 12.10 17.22 2.01
CA SER A 60 12.99 17.72 3.07
C SER A 60 13.82 16.63 3.73
N SER A 61 13.62 15.36 3.38
CA SER A 61 14.26 14.22 4.04
C SER A 61 14.95 13.33 3.01
N GLU A 62 16.29 13.37 2.97
CA GLU A 62 17.12 12.57 2.05
C GLU A 62 16.75 11.08 2.10
N VAL A 63 16.59 10.51 3.31
CA VAL A 63 16.23 9.10 3.49
C VAL A 63 14.84 8.75 2.93
N LEU A 64 13.88 9.69 2.96
CA LEU A 64 12.54 9.46 2.41
C LEU A 64 12.53 9.61 0.89
N SER A 65 13.24 10.62 0.37
CA SER A 65 13.45 10.78 -1.06
C SER A 65 14.13 9.55 -1.67
N GLU A 66 15.16 9.03 -1.00
CA GLU A 66 15.83 7.81 -1.44
C GLU A 66 14.94 6.58 -1.31
N LEU A 67 14.23 6.41 -0.18
CA LEU A 67 13.30 5.30 0.06
C LEU A 67 12.28 5.17 -1.08
N LEU A 68 11.70 6.29 -1.50
CA LEU A 68 10.57 6.34 -2.42
C LEU A 68 10.99 6.46 -3.89
N ASP A 69 12.29 6.55 -4.18
CA ASP A 69 12.79 6.49 -5.55
C ASP A 69 13.16 5.06 -5.96
N PHE A 70 12.32 4.50 -6.85
CA PHE A 70 12.48 3.19 -7.47
C PHE A 70 12.80 3.30 -8.97
N SER A 71 13.35 4.43 -9.43
CA SER A 71 13.72 4.68 -10.83
C SER A 71 14.58 3.57 -11.46
N GLY A 72 15.39 2.86 -10.67
CA GLY A 72 16.18 1.69 -11.10
C GLY A 72 15.43 0.36 -11.15
N MET A 73 14.11 0.32 -10.92
CA MET A 73 13.30 -0.89 -10.87
C MET A 73 12.14 -0.83 -11.88
N THR A 74 11.93 -1.92 -12.61
CA THR A 74 10.77 -2.05 -13.51
C THR A 74 9.48 -2.25 -12.72
N ALA A 75 8.35 -1.82 -13.29
CA ALA A 75 7.02 -2.03 -12.72
C ALA A 75 6.71 -3.51 -12.43
N GLU A 76 7.13 -4.42 -13.32
CA GLU A 76 6.99 -5.86 -13.12
C GLU A 76 7.83 -6.38 -11.94
N LYS A 77 9.08 -5.93 -11.79
CA LYS A 77 9.92 -6.35 -10.65
C LYS A 77 9.37 -5.80 -9.34
N PHE A 78 8.86 -4.56 -9.36
CA PHE A 78 8.22 -3.93 -8.21
C PHE A 78 6.94 -4.67 -7.83
N SER A 79 6.07 -5.03 -8.78
CA SER A 79 4.82 -5.73 -8.51
C SER A 79 5.05 -7.11 -7.88
N ARG A 80 6.02 -7.87 -8.39
CA ARG A 80 6.43 -9.17 -7.82
C ARG A 80 6.90 -9.05 -6.37
N LYS A 81 7.56 -7.94 -6.03
CA LYS A 81 8.05 -7.67 -4.66
C LYS A 81 6.95 -7.20 -3.72
N VAL A 82 5.95 -6.46 -4.20
CA VAL A 82 4.82 -5.96 -3.39
C VAL A 82 3.78 -7.06 -3.15
N TYR A 83 3.52 -7.93 -4.14
CA TYR A 83 2.55 -9.02 -4.04
C TYR A 83 2.56 -9.80 -2.71
N PRO A 84 3.70 -10.33 -2.21
CA PRO A 84 3.72 -11.10 -0.97
C PRO A 84 3.25 -10.30 0.25
N TYR A 85 3.48 -8.98 0.28
CA TYR A 85 3.00 -8.12 1.38
C TYR A 85 1.49 -7.95 1.34
N ILE A 86 0.92 -7.73 0.15
CA ILE A 86 -0.53 -7.62 -0.03
C ILE A 86 -1.20 -8.95 0.34
N LEU A 87 -0.72 -10.07 -0.21
CA LEU A 87 -1.28 -11.39 0.09
C LEU A 87 -1.16 -11.75 1.58
N SER A 88 -0.01 -11.47 2.20
CA SER A 88 0.19 -11.72 3.63
C SER A 88 -0.81 -10.91 4.47
N THR A 89 -1.04 -9.64 4.11
CA THR A 89 -2.04 -8.78 4.76
C THR A 89 -3.45 -9.36 4.58
N HIS A 90 -3.84 -9.73 3.36
CA HIS A 90 -5.17 -10.30 3.10
C HIS A 90 -5.41 -11.59 3.90
N ASN A 91 -4.41 -12.47 3.95
CA ASN A 91 -4.48 -13.71 4.73
C ASN A 91 -4.59 -13.43 6.23
N LYS A 92 -3.80 -12.48 6.76
CA LYS A 92 -3.84 -12.07 8.17
C LYS A 92 -5.24 -11.63 8.59
N TYR A 93 -5.93 -10.87 7.74
CA TYR A 93 -7.28 -10.37 7.99
C TYR A 93 -8.40 -11.26 7.43
N LYS A 94 -8.07 -12.47 6.95
CA LYS A 94 -9.02 -13.47 6.45
C LYS A 94 -9.96 -12.92 5.36
N VAL A 95 -9.41 -12.11 4.47
CA VAL A 95 -10.13 -11.55 3.32
C VAL A 95 -10.49 -12.66 2.34
N ALA A 96 -11.74 -12.68 1.90
CA ALA A 96 -12.18 -13.65 0.89
C ALA A 96 -11.45 -13.40 -0.44
N ASN A 97 -11.12 -14.47 -1.16
CA ASN A 97 -10.41 -14.38 -2.45
C ASN A 97 -9.06 -13.62 -2.35
N ALA A 98 -8.37 -13.70 -1.21
CA ALA A 98 -7.11 -13.01 -0.92
C ALA A 98 -6.09 -13.09 -2.07
N VAL A 99 -5.90 -14.28 -2.66
CA VAL A 99 -4.99 -14.52 -3.79
C VAL A 99 -5.40 -13.74 -5.03
N GLN A 100 -6.69 -13.72 -5.37
CA GLN A 100 -7.19 -13.03 -6.54
C GLN A 100 -7.01 -11.52 -6.38
N LEU A 101 -7.43 -10.94 -5.24
CA LEU A 101 -7.30 -9.52 -4.96
C LEU A 101 -5.83 -9.05 -4.95
N ALA A 102 -4.95 -9.81 -4.29
CA ALA A 102 -3.53 -9.50 -4.29
C ALA A 102 -2.92 -9.57 -5.70
N SER A 103 -3.36 -10.54 -6.51
CA SER A 103 -2.92 -10.68 -7.90
C SER A 103 -3.41 -9.51 -8.75
N SER A 104 -4.66 -9.07 -8.59
CA SER A 104 -5.20 -7.90 -9.29
C SER A 104 -4.45 -6.61 -8.97
N CYS A 105 -4.07 -6.40 -7.71
CA CYS A 105 -3.23 -5.28 -7.32
C CYS A 105 -1.85 -5.35 -8.02
N ALA A 106 -1.17 -6.51 -7.93
CA ALA A 106 0.14 -6.68 -8.56
C ALA A 106 0.09 -6.57 -10.09
N GLU A 107 -0.95 -7.12 -10.73
CA GLU A 107 -1.17 -7.00 -12.16
C GLU A 107 -1.31 -5.52 -12.55
N GLN A 108 -2.09 -4.74 -11.79
CA GLN A 108 -2.27 -3.33 -12.08
C GLN A 108 -0.96 -2.53 -11.98
N ILE A 109 -0.13 -2.81 -10.97
CA ILE A 109 1.21 -2.22 -10.86
C ILE A 109 2.03 -2.56 -12.11
N SER A 110 2.04 -3.84 -12.52
CA SER A 110 2.88 -4.31 -13.65
C SER A 110 2.54 -3.65 -14.99
N LYS A 111 1.32 -3.12 -15.13
CA LYS A 111 0.87 -2.38 -16.31
C LYS A 111 1.41 -0.95 -16.38
N CYS A 112 2.01 -0.42 -15.31
CA CYS A 112 2.60 0.91 -15.31
C CYS A 112 3.79 0.97 -16.28
N ARG A 113 3.68 1.83 -17.30
CA ARG A 113 4.75 2.00 -18.30
C ARG A 113 5.75 3.10 -17.94
N ARG A 114 5.42 3.92 -16.95
CA ARG A 114 6.26 5.04 -16.51
C ARG A 114 7.39 4.55 -15.61
N PRO A 115 8.54 5.24 -15.60
CA PRO A 115 9.58 5.01 -14.59
C PRO A 115 9.00 5.17 -13.18
N LEU A 116 9.31 4.25 -12.28
CA LEU A 116 8.89 4.28 -10.88
C LEU A 116 9.69 5.28 -10.04
N ASN A 117 9.77 6.52 -10.52
CA ASN A 117 10.47 7.59 -9.83
C ASN A 117 9.72 8.05 -8.57
N LEU A 118 10.40 8.88 -7.79
CA LEU A 118 9.88 9.49 -6.57
C LEU A 118 8.45 10.05 -6.72
N SER A 119 8.18 10.79 -7.80
CA SER A 119 6.88 11.42 -8.04
C SER A 119 5.76 10.39 -8.20
N VAL A 120 5.98 9.34 -8.98
CA VAL A 120 5.00 8.25 -9.19
C VAL A 120 4.71 7.55 -7.85
N ILE A 121 5.75 7.17 -7.12
CA ILE A 121 5.60 6.40 -5.88
C ILE A 121 4.92 7.24 -4.77
N VAL A 122 5.35 8.49 -4.59
CA VAL A 122 4.74 9.45 -3.64
C VAL A 122 3.28 9.68 -3.99
N LYS A 123 2.97 9.92 -5.27
CA LYS A 123 1.61 10.15 -5.72
C LYS A 123 0.73 8.94 -5.42
N THR A 124 1.14 7.75 -5.86
CA THR A 124 0.31 6.55 -5.73
C THR A 124 0.10 6.14 -4.27
N HIS A 125 1.17 6.06 -3.48
CA HIS A 125 1.03 5.62 -2.08
C HIS A 125 0.40 6.71 -1.21
N GLY A 126 0.78 7.98 -1.42
CA GLY A 126 0.21 9.11 -0.70
C GLY A 126 -1.30 9.24 -0.96
N TYR A 127 -1.74 9.16 -2.22
CA TYR A 127 -3.17 9.21 -2.53
C TYR A 127 -3.92 7.96 -2.06
N THR A 128 -3.30 6.79 -2.13
CA THR A 128 -3.94 5.57 -1.60
C THR A 128 -4.21 5.71 -0.12
N VAL A 129 -3.20 6.10 0.67
CA VAL A 129 -3.31 6.26 2.12
C VAL A 129 -4.31 7.35 2.48
N SER A 130 -4.18 8.53 1.87
CA SER A 130 -5.04 9.67 2.22
C SER A 130 -6.50 9.46 1.83
N LYS A 131 -6.78 8.94 0.63
CA LYS A 131 -8.15 8.63 0.21
C LYS A 131 -8.77 7.55 1.07
N PHE A 132 -8.02 6.47 1.36
CA PHE A 132 -8.54 5.40 2.19
C PHE A 132 -8.79 5.87 3.63
N ALA A 133 -7.85 6.57 4.25
CA ALA A 133 -8.04 7.15 5.59
C ALA A 133 -9.22 8.14 5.63
N TYR A 134 -9.47 8.90 4.55
CA TYR A 134 -10.65 9.74 4.43
C TYR A 134 -11.95 8.92 4.36
N PHE A 135 -12.00 7.88 3.52
CA PHE A 135 -13.18 7.01 3.40
C PHE A 135 -13.51 6.28 4.70
N GLU A 136 -12.50 5.88 5.47
CA GLU A 136 -12.65 5.24 6.78
C GLU A 136 -12.89 6.25 7.93
N GLY A 137 -12.99 7.55 7.63
CA GLY A 137 -13.29 8.61 8.61
C GLY A 137 -12.13 8.95 9.56
N VAL A 138 -10.91 8.50 9.27
CA VAL A 138 -9.70 8.81 10.04
C VAL A 138 -9.08 10.15 9.61
N LEU A 139 -9.20 10.53 8.34
CA LEU A 139 -8.63 11.76 7.80
C LEU A 139 -9.69 12.86 7.66
N ASP A 140 -9.47 13.98 8.35
CA ASP A 140 -10.28 15.20 8.25
C ASP A 140 -9.39 16.45 8.11
N GLU A 141 -10.00 17.63 7.96
CA GLU A 141 -9.24 18.88 7.81
C GLU A 141 -8.46 19.29 9.07
N GLY A 142 -8.95 18.92 10.26
CA GLY A 142 -8.31 19.22 11.54
C GLY A 142 -7.08 18.37 11.83
N ASN A 143 -7.00 17.18 11.23
CA ASN A 143 -5.92 16.22 11.49
C ASN A 143 -5.03 15.90 10.27
N ALA A 144 -5.34 16.40 9.07
CA ALA A 144 -4.63 16.01 7.85
C ALA A 144 -3.10 16.15 7.90
N VAL A 145 -2.61 17.23 8.52
CA VAL A 145 -1.17 17.47 8.71
C VAL A 145 -0.56 16.40 9.62
N SER A 146 -1.16 16.11 10.77
CA SER A 146 -0.62 15.15 11.73
C SER A 146 -0.64 13.72 11.17
N VAL A 147 -1.70 13.34 10.47
CA VAL A 147 -1.82 12.03 9.82
C VAL A 147 -0.73 11.86 8.73
N ALA A 148 -0.47 12.90 7.93
CA ALA A 148 0.61 12.88 6.94
C ALA A 148 2.01 12.76 7.56
N LEU A 149 2.25 13.47 8.68
CA LEU A 149 3.50 13.38 9.42
C LEU A 149 3.69 11.98 10.01
N THR A 150 2.65 11.39 10.62
CA THR A 150 2.68 10.00 11.12
C THR A 150 3.07 9.02 10.01
N PHE A 151 2.43 9.11 8.84
CA PHE A 151 2.79 8.24 7.71
C PHE A 151 4.25 8.41 7.28
N SER A 152 4.71 9.66 7.19
CA SER A 152 6.08 9.98 6.82
C SER A 152 7.09 9.45 7.84
N ASP A 153 6.80 9.58 9.14
CA ASP A 153 7.71 9.15 10.21
C ASP A 153 7.78 7.63 10.32
N LEU A 154 6.69 6.91 10.09
CA LEU A 154 6.70 5.45 10.02
C LEU A 154 7.55 4.94 8.85
N LEU A 155 7.38 5.51 7.65
CA LEU A 155 8.23 5.21 6.50
C LEU A 155 9.71 5.50 6.80
N ARG A 156 9.99 6.66 7.39
CA ARG A 156 11.35 7.09 7.74
C ARG A 156 11.98 6.17 8.78
N GLY A 157 11.23 5.79 9.82
CA GLY A 157 11.70 4.91 10.89
C GLY A 157 12.17 3.55 10.34
N HIS A 158 11.32 2.92 9.54
CA HIS A 158 11.67 1.65 8.88
C HIS A 158 12.85 1.81 7.91
N ALA A 159 12.88 2.89 7.13
CA ALA A 159 13.97 3.15 6.20
C ALA A 159 15.33 3.27 6.91
N VAL A 160 15.40 4.07 7.97
CA VAL A 160 16.63 4.24 8.77
C VAL A 160 17.09 2.89 9.35
N GLN A 161 16.17 2.14 9.97
CA GLN A 161 16.49 0.86 10.59
C GLN A 161 16.98 -0.18 9.58
N LEU A 162 16.24 -0.35 8.48
CA LEU A 162 16.56 -1.37 7.48
C LEU A 162 17.79 -1.02 6.66
N LYS A 163 18.01 0.28 6.37
CA LYS A 163 19.23 0.73 5.68
C LYS A 163 20.46 0.47 6.55
N ALA A 164 20.39 0.76 7.86
CA ALA A 164 21.47 0.48 8.80
C ALA A 164 21.77 -1.02 8.95
N SER A 165 20.77 -1.89 8.70
CA SER A 165 20.95 -3.35 8.75
C SER A 165 21.72 -3.94 7.56
N GLY A 166 21.96 -3.16 6.50
CA GLY A 166 22.59 -3.64 5.26
C GLY A 166 21.66 -4.52 4.40
N ASN A 167 20.35 -4.46 4.63
CA ASN A 167 19.38 -5.23 3.85
C ASN A 167 19.34 -4.72 2.39
N PRO A 168 19.62 -5.56 1.37
CA PRO A 168 19.63 -5.11 -0.03
C PRO A 168 18.24 -4.71 -0.55
N ASP A 169 17.17 -5.18 0.10
CA ASP A 169 15.78 -4.87 -0.21
C ASP A 169 15.17 -3.84 0.75
N TRP A 170 16.01 -3.08 1.47
CA TRP A 170 15.55 -2.16 2.51
C TRP A 170 14.48 -1.18 2.01
N LYS A 171 14.59 -0.65 0.78
CA LYS A 171 13.59 0.30 0.24
C LYS A 171 12.20 -0.31 0.16
N MET A 172 12.12 -1.50 -0.44
CA MET A 172 10.86 -2.22 -0.61
C MET A 172 10.28 -2.61 0.76
N ASN A 173 11.11 -3.16 1.63
CA ASN A 173 10.68 -3.58 2.95
C ASN A 173 10.21 -2.39 3.79
N ALA A 174 10.93 -1.26 3.77
CA ALA A 174 10.54 -0.07 4.51
C ALA A 174 9.26 0.57 3.97
N LEU A 175 9.06 0.59 2.64
CA LEU A 175 7.82 1.06 2.03
C LEU A 175 6.62 0.23 2.49
N CYS A 176 6.72 -1.10 2.35
CA CYS A 176 5.61 -2.00 2.71
C CYS A 176 5.36 -2.04 4.21
N LEU A 177 6.39 -2.09 5.04
CA LEU A 177 6.24 -2.08 6.50
C LEU A 177 5.71 -0.75 7.02
N GLY A 178 6.21 0.39 6.51
CA GLY A 178 5.70 1.71 6.89
C GLY A 178 4.25 1.91 6.51
N PHE A 179 3.82 1.37 5.35
CA PHE A 179 2.41 1.35 4.95
C PHE A 179 1.57 0.46 5.89
N ILE A 180 2.01 -0.77 6.14
CA ILE A 180 1.29 -1.72 7.01
C ILE A 180 1.16 -1.16 8.43
N ASP A 181 2.23 -0.60 8.98
CA ASP A 181 2.23 -0.03 10.33
C ASP A 181 1.36 1.21 10.42
N PHE A 182 1.28 2.04 9.38
CA PHE A 182 0.34 3.16 9.34
C PHE A 182 -1.11 2.66 9.39
N MET A 183 -1.44 1.66 8.58
CA MET A 183 -2.78 1.09 8.56
C MET A 183 -3.13 0.44 9.90
N ASN A 184 -2.17 -0.23 10.55
CA ASN A 184 -2.37 -0.79 11.90
C ASN A 184 -2.52 0.30 12.97
N TYR A 185 -1.73 1.38 12.90
CA TYR A 185 -1.72 2.47 13.88
C TYR A 185 -3.09 3.16 13.96
N TYR A 186 -3.75 3.35 12.83
CA TYR A 186 -5.10 3.93 12.76
C TYR A 186 -6.23 2.89 12.73
N HIS A 187 -5.91 1.60 12.95
CA HIS A 187 -6.88 0.49 12.91
C HIS A 187 -7.68 0.40 11.59
N LEU A 188 -7.06 0.81 10.48
CA LEU A 188 -7.68 0.86 9.16
C LEU A 188 -7.81 -0.51 8.50
N PHE A 189 -7.01 -1.50 8.91
CA PHE A 189 -7.16 -2.86 8.39
C PHE A 189 -8.25 -3.64 9.11
N SER A 190 -9.28 -4.02 8.36
CA SER A 190 -10.27 -5.01 8.73
C SER A 190 -10.54 -5.95 7.54
N LYS A 191 -11.27 -7.03 7.78
CA LYS A 191 -11.69 -7.94 6.71
C LYS A 191 -12.57 -7.20 5.69
N GLU A 192 -13.34 -6.23 6.17
CA GLU A 192 -14.34 -5.47 5.42
C GLU A 192 -13.72 -4.29 4.65
N SER A 193 -12.69 -3.63 5.20
CA SER A 193 -12.10 -2.42 4.62
C SER A 193 -11.01 -2.70 3.58
N ILE A 194 -10.30 -3.83 3.68
CA ILE A 194 -9.21 -4.19 2.76
C ILE A 194 -9.65 -4.24 1.28
N PRO A 195 -10.82 -4.82 0.91
CA PRO A 195 -11.28 -4.77 -0.48
C PRO A 195 -11.47 -3.34 -1.03
N LEU A 196 -11.89 -2.39 -0.19
CA LEU A 196 -11.98 -0.98 -0.57
C LEU A 196 -10.59 -0.38 -0.78
N LEU A 197 -9.65 -0.67 0.13
CA LEU A 197 -8.26 -0.26 -0.03
C LEU A 197 -7.65 -0.77 -1.33
N ASP A 198 -7.84 -2.03 -1.68
CA ASP A 198 -7.36 -2.61 -2.94
C ASP A 198 -7.94 -1.87 -4.15
N LYS A 199 -9.24 -1.56 -4.12
CA LYS A 199 -9.91 -0.81 -5.19
C LYS A 199 -9.29 0.57 -5.36
N ILE A 200 -9.04 1.28 -4.26
CA ILE A 200 -8.37 2.59 -4.28
C ILE A 200 -6.94 2.44 -4.82
N TYR A 201 -6.17 1.47 -4.31
CA TYR A 201 -4.79 1.24 -4.71
C TYR A 201 -4.66 0.93 -6.21
N ILE A 202 -5.52 0.04 -6.73
CA ILE A 202 -5.63 -0.26 -8.15
C ILE A 202 -5.94 1.00 -8.95
N ASN A 203 -6.88 1.83 -8.50
CA ASN A 203 -7.25 3.07 -9.20
C ASN A 203 -6.10 4.10 -9.20
N GLU A 204 -5.36 4.23 -8.10
CA GLU A 204 -4.20 5.12 -8.06
C GLU A 204 -3.10 4.66 -9.02
N TRP A 205 -2.82 3.35 -9.09
CA TRP A 205 -1.88 2.80 -10.07
C TRP A 205 -2.35 2.99 -11.52
N LYS A 206 -3.66 2.82 -11.81
CA LYS A 206 -4.22 3.15 -13.13
C LYS A 206 -3.99 4.61 -13.50
N SER A 207 -4.15 5.54 -12.55
CA SER A 207 -4.02 6.98 -12.80
C SER A 207 -2.61 7.45 -13.15
N VAL A 208 -1.59 6.64 -12.81
CA VAL A 208 -0.17 6.94 -13.08
C VAL A 208 0.46 6.05 -14.15
N SER A 209 -0.31 5.09 -14.70
CA SER A 209 0.18 4.18 -15.72
C SER A 209 0.44 4.86 -17.07
#